data_AF-A0A7C5I5C8-F1
#
_entry.id   AF-A0A7C5I5C8-F1
#
_cell.length_a   1.000
_cell.length_b   1.000
_cell.length_c   1.000
_cell.angle_alpha   90.00
_cell.angle_beta   90.00
_cell.angle_gamma   90.00
#
_symmetry.space_group_name_H-M   'P 1'
#
loop_
_entity.id
_entity.type
_entity.pdbx_description
1 polymer ?
#
loop_
_entity_poly.entity_id
_entity_poly.type
_entity_poly.pdbx_seq_one_letter_code
_entity_poly.pdbx_strand_id
1 'polypeptide(L)'
;MDEKEHVESFLKKWKNSELAVGEPYCKDGRWYVEVKRKYRKLENFLAENLPKISLGKDIENVVKEGGYRVLTSKDLLTDDLKLFWSEYIDGKMPWER
;
A
#
# COMPACT_ATOMS: atom_id res chain seq x y z
N MET A 1 16.08 27.68 -2.71
CA MET A 1 15.24 26.85 -3.60
C MET A 1 13.83 27.33 -3.36
N ASP A 2 13.29 28.08 -4.32
CA ASP A 2 12.11 28.91 -4.13
C ASP A 2 10.82 28.09 -4.22
N GLU A 3 9.84 28.38 -3.37
CA GLU A 3 8.51 27.75 -3.39
C GLU A 3 7.87 27.79 -4.79
N LYS A 4 8.16 28.85 -5.54
CA LYS A 4 7.74 29.02 -6.93
C LYS A 4 8.27 27.94 -7.86
N GLU A 5 9.54 27.53 -7.72
CA GLU A 5 10.13 26.46 -8.54
C GLU A 5 9.49 25.09 -8.23
N HIS A 6 9.11 24.85 -6.97
CA HIS A 6 8.39 23.65 -6.58
C HIS A 6 6.98 23.60 -7.18
N VAL A 7 6.28 24.74 -7.20
CA VAL A 7 4.95 24.83 -7.83
C VAL A 7 5.05 24.63 -9.35
N GLU A 8 5.98 25.29 -10.02
CA GLU A 8 6.15 25.16 -11.47
C GLU A 8 6.49 23.73 -11.90
N SER A 9 7.42 23.08 -11.18
CA SER A 9 7.77 21.68 -11.45
C SER A 9 6.61 20.71 -11.19
N PHE A 10 5.83 20.94 -10.12
CA PHE A 10 4.63 20.15 -9.83
C PHE A 10 3.59 20.29 -10.95
N LEU A 11 3.26 21.52 -11.36
CA LEU A 11 2.28 21.78 -12.42
C LEU A 11 2.73 21.18 -13.75
N LYS A 12 4.01 21.34 -14.12
CA LYS A 12 4.56 20.77 -15.35
C LYS A 12 4.47 19.25 -15.38
N LYS A 13 4.72 18.58 -14.24
CA LYS A 13 4.63 17.12 -14.11
C LYS A 13 3.19 16.61 -14.29
N TRP A 14 2.22 17.32 -13.72
CA TRP A 14 0.87 16.78 -13.57
C TRP A 14 -0.15 17.27 -14.59
N LYS A 15 0.05 18.43 -15.22
CA LYS A 15 -0.90 19.01 -16.18
C LYS A 15 -1.26 18.10 -17.36
N ASN A 16 -0.30 17.32 -17.86
CA ASN A 16 -0.50 16.41 -19.01
C ASN A 16 -0.29 14.93 -18.62
N SER A 17 -0.40 14.60 -17.33
CA SER A 17 -0.16 13.22 -16.89
C SER A 17 -1.37 12.34 -17.17
N GLU A 18 -1.16 11.21 -17.87
CA GLU A 18 -2.20 10.18 -18.07
C GLU A 18 -2.68 9.54 -16.76
N LEU A 19 -1.89 9.67 -15.70
CA LEU A 19 -2.23 9.18 -14.36
C LEU A 19 -3.22 10.10 -13.64
N ALA A 20 -3.28 11.38 -14.04
CA ALA A 20 -4.18 12.35 -13.45
C ALA A 20 -5.63 12.09 -13.90
N VAL A 21 -6.57 12.34 -13.01
CA VAL A 21 -8.02 12.27 -13.29
C VAL A 21 -8.55 13.60 -13.84
N GLY A 22 -7.88 14.70 -13.50
CA GLY A 22 -8.19 16.05 -13.96
C GLY A 22 -6.98 16.98 -13.81
N GLU A 23 -7.16 18.26 -14.09
CA GLU A 23 -6.09 19.24 -13.96
C GLU A 23 -5.72 19.49 -12.48
N PRO A 24 -4.46 19.85 -12.19
CA PRO A 24 -4.08 20.32 -10.86
C PRO A 24 -4.92 21.51 -10.41
N TYR A 25 -5.26 21.57 -9.13
CA TYR A 25 -6.07 22.65 -8.54
C TYR A 25 -5.45 23.18 -7.26
N CYS A 26 -5.75 24.45 -6.93
CA CYS A 26 -5.29 25.09 -5.69
C CYS A 26 -6.42 25.09 -4.66
N LYS A 27 -6.13 24.62 -3.45
CA LYS A 27 -7.04 24.65 -2.31
C LYS A 27 -6.26 25.09 -1.08
N ASP A 28 -6.75 26.11 -0.37
CA ASP A 28 -6.14 26.66 0.84
C ASP A 28 -4.65 27.03 0.67
N GLY A 29 -4.29 27.59 -0.50
CA GLY A 29 -2.92 27.99 -0.83
C GLY A 29 -1.99 26.85 -1.26
N ARG A 30 -2.47 25.61 -1.35
CA ARG A 30 -1.68 24.44 -1.75
C ARG A 30 -2.19 23.83 -3.04
N TRP A 31 -1.26 23.39 -3.89
CA TRP A 31 -1.57 22.68 -5.12
C TRP A 31 -1.78 21.19 -4.90
N TYR A 32 -2.83 20.66 -5.53
CA TYR A 32 -3.25 19.27 -5.49
C TYR A 32 -3.48 18.75 -6.90
N VAL A 33 -3.48 17.43 -7.04
CA VAL A 33 -3.91 16.72 -8.24
C VAL A 33 -4.53 15.39 -7.82
N GLU A 34 -5.61 14.99 -8.49
CA GLU A 34 -6.21 13.68 -8.28
C GLU A 34 -5.59 12.67 -9.24
N VAL A 35 -5.15 11.53 -8.70
CA VAL A 35 -4.41 10.49 -9.45
C VAL A 35 -5.10 9.15 -9.30
N LYS A 36 -5.17 8.38 -10.39
CA LYS A 36 -5.71 7.03 -10.37
C LYS A 36 -4.83 6.11 -9.51
N ARG A 37 -5.45 5.38 -8.58
CA ARG A 37 -4.75 4.32 -7.84
C ARG A 37 -4.33 3.21 -8.81
N LYS A 38 -3.06 2.83 -8.77
CA LYS A 38 -2.51 1.70 -9.57
C LYS A 38 -3.20 0.38 -9.22
N TYR A 39 -3.55 0.17 -7.95
CA TYR A 39 -4.25 -1.03 -7.48
C TYR A 39 -5.55 -0.66 -6.78
N ARG A 40 -6.60 -1.40 -7.09
CA ARG A 40 -7.90 -1.33 -6.41
C ARG A 40 -8.11 -2.45 -5.39
N LYS A 41 -7.26 -3.46 -5.44
CA LYS A 41 -7.33 -4.69 -4.66
C LYS A 41 -5.99 -4.90 -3.95
N LEU A 42 -6.05 -5.28 -2.67
CA LEU A 42 -4.86 -5.39 -1.82
C LEU A 42 -3.96 -6.53 -2.32
N GLU A 43 -4.53 -7.65 -2.74
CA GLU A 43 -3.83 -8.80 -3.27
C GLU A 43 -2.97 -8.46 -4.50
N ASN A 44 -3.44 -7.56 -5.37
CA ASN A 44 -2.68 -7.11 -6.53
C ASN A 44 -1.49 -6.24 -6.12
N PHE A 45 -1.70 -5.37 -5.12
CA PHE A 45 -0.62 -4.56 -4.56
C PHE A 45 0.44 -5.47 -3.91
N LEU A 46 0.03 -6.42 -3.07
CA LEU A 46 0.94 -7.33 -2.38
C LEU A 46 1.71 -8.19 -3.38
N ALA A 47 1.04 -8.82 -4.34
CA ALA A 47 1.69 -9.68 -5.33
C ALA A 47 2.80 -8.96 -6.12
N GLU A 48 2.61 -7.68 -6.47
CA GLU A 48 3.64 -6.94 -7.21
C GLU A 48 4.74 -6.36 -6.30
N ASN A 49 4.41 -5.99 -5.06
CA ASN A 49 5.31 -5.21 -4.20
C ASN A 49 6.02 -6.04 -3.12
N LEU A 50 5.51 -7.20 -2.70
CA LEU A 50 6.14 -8.04 -1.68
C LEU A 50 7.61 -8.40 -2.01
N PRO A 51 7.97 -8.73 -3.26
CA PRO A 51 9.36 -9.02 -3.62
C PRO A 51 10.27 -7.78 -3.71
N LYS A 52 9.68 -6.58 -3.67
CA LYS A 52 10.38 -5.29 -3.87
C LYS A 52 10.60 -4.52 -2.57
N ILE A 53 9.88 -4.88 -1.51
CA ILE A 53 10.03 -4.25 -0.20
C ILE A 53 11.19 -4.88 0.56
N SER A 54 11.87 -4.08 1.37
CA SER A 54 12.88 -4.62 2.28
C SER A 54 12.19 -5.46 3.35
N LEU A 55 12.56 -6.73 3.39
CA LEU A 55 12.13 -7.69 4.40
C LEU A 55 13.37 -8.13 5.20
N GLY A 56 13.17 -8.75 6.36
CA GLY A 56 14.28 -9.41 7.05
C GLY A 56 14.95 -10.41 6.11
N LYS A 57 16.29 -10.49 6.13
CA LYS A 57 17.11 -11.26 5.16
C LYS A 57 16.53 -12.64 4.82
N ASP A 58 16.13 -13.39 5.83
CA ASP A 58 15.62 -14.76 5.66
C ASP A 58 14.23 -14.79 4.98
N ILE A 59 13.35 -13.86 5.35
CA ILE A 59 12.02 -13.71 4.74
C ILE A 59 12.16 -13.26 3.29
N GLU A 60 13.08 -12.33 3.02
CA GLU A 60 13.33 -11.82 1.68
C GLU A 60 13.78 -12.94 0.73
N ASN A 61 14.62 -13.87 1.20
CA ASN A 61 15.03 -15.04 0.42
C ASN A 61 13.81 -15.92 0.06
N VAL A 62 12.96 -16.24 1.04
CA VAL A 62 11.75 -17.04 0.81
C VAL A 62 10.80 -16.37 -0.19
N VAL A 63 10.60 -15.05 -0.06
CA VAL A 63 9.72 -14.29 -0.96
C VAL A 63 10.29 -14.23 -2.38
N LYS A 64 11.61 -14.03 -2.54
CA LYS A 64 12.28 -14.02 -3.85
C LYS A 64 12.23 -15.38 -4.55
N GLU A 65 12.31 -16.47 -3.80
CA GLU A 65 12.17 -17.84 -4.32
C GLU A 65 10.72 -18.21 -4.67
N GLY A 66 9.75 -17.33 -4.37
CA GLY A 66 8.33 -17.60 -4.60
C GLY A 66 7.72 -18.56 -3.57
N GLY A 67 8.37 -18.77 -2.43
CA GLY A 67 7.93 -19.64 -1.34
C GLY A 67 6.79 -19.07 -0.50
N TYR A 68 5.90 -18.27 -1.10
CA TYR A 68 4.78 -17.64 -0.41
C TYR A 68 3.53 -17.60 -1.28
N ARG A 69 2.38 -17.43 -0.63
CA ARG A 69 1.10 -17.18 -1.30
C ARG A 69 0.35 -16.08 -0.57
N VAL A 70 -0.27 -15.17 -1.32
CA VAL A 70 -1.23 -14.21 -0.77
C VAL A 70 -2.59 -14.90 -0.64
N LEU A 71 -3.06 -15.07 0.59
CA LEU A 71 -4.36 -15.66 0.90
C LEU A 71 -5.41 -14.55 1.04
N THR A 72 -6.66 -14.83 0.71
CA THR A 72 -7.76 -13.87 0.83
C THR A 72 -9.03 -14.50 1.39
N SER A 73 -9.79 -13.72 2.16
CA SER A 73 -11.13 -14.11 2.65
C SER A 73 -11.16 -15.51 3.29
N LYS A 74 -11.80 -16.48 2.64
CA LYS A 74 -11.97 -17.84 3.14
C LYS A 74 -10.65 -18.61 3.22
N ASP A 75 -9.67 -18.29 2.38
CA ASP A 75 -8.36 -18.95 2.40
C ASP A 75 -7.58 -18.61 3.69
N LEU A 76 -7.96 -17.55 4.41
CA LEU A 76 -7.36 -17.18 5.70
C LEU A 76 -7.94 -17.97 6.88
N LEU A 77 -9.06 -18.66 6.69
CA LEU A 77 -9.74 -19.44 7.73
C LEU A 77 -9.12 -20.85 7.81
N THR A 78 -7.86 -20.92 8.21
CA THR A 78 -7.13 -22.17 8.44
C THR A 78 -6.97 -22.45 9.93
N ASP A 79 -6.82 -23.72 10.28
CA ASP A 79 -6.63 -24.12 11.69
C ASP A 79 -5.36 -23.50 12.30
N ASP A 80 -4.29 -23.37 11.52
CA ASP A 80 -3.03 -22.74 11.94
C ASP A 80 -3.20 -21.28 12.37
N LEU A 81 -4.17 -20.56 11.78
CA LEU A 81 -4.45 -19.16 12.10
C LEU A 81 -5.59 -18.98 13.10
N LYS A 82 -6.24 -20.07 13.56
CA LYS A 82 -7.45 -20.00 14.39
C LYS A 82 -7.22 -19.25 15.70
N LEU A 83 -6.13 -19.56 16.40
CA LEU A 83 -5.76 -18.88 17.65
C LEU A 83 -5.45 -17.41 17.38
N PHE A 84 -4.61 -17.15 16.37
CA PHE A 84 -4.27 -15.79 15.97
C PHE A 84 -5.51 -14.94 15.68
N TRP A 85 -6.44 -15.44 14.86
CA TRP A 85 -7.67 -14.71 14.55
C TRP A 85 -8.56 -14.51 15.75
N SER A 86 -8.69 -15.52 16.60
CA SER A 86 -9.49 -15.40 17.83
C SER A 86 -8.95 -14.27 18.70
N GLU A 87 -7.64 -14.23 18.92
CA GLU A 87 -6.99 -13.17 19.71
C GLU A 87 -7.05 -11.79 19.05
N TYR A 88 -6.77 -11.73 17.74
CA TYR A 88 -6.75 -10.48 16.97
C TYR A 88 -8.14 -9.82 16.94
N ILE A 89 -9.20 -10.62 16.88
CA ILE A 89 -10.59 -10.14 16.79
C ILE A 89 -11.21 -9.92 18.18
N ASP A 90 -10.86 -10.73 19.19
CA ASP A 90 -11.40 -10.60 20.55
C ASP A 90 -11.06 -9.24 21.19
N GLY A 91 -9.97 -8.60 20.72
CA GLY A 91 -9.64 -7.22 21.09
C GLY A 91 -9.23 -7.02 22.55
N LYS A 92 -9.25 -8.10 23.34
CA LYS A 92 -8.75 -8.13 24.71
C LYS A 92 -7.23 -8.05 24.70
N MET A 93 -6.71 -7.31 25.66
CA MET A 93 -5.28 -7.19 25.86
C MET A 93 -4.70 -8.51 26.37
N PRO A 94 -3.42 -8.83 26.07
CA PRO A 94 -2.81 -10.10 26.45
C PRO A 94 -2.87 -10.44 27.94
N TRP A 95 -2.98 -9.43 28.81
CA TRP A 95 -3.05 -9.56 30.27
C TRP A 95 -4.48 -9.69 30.83
N GLU A 96 -5.52 -9.60 29.99
CA GLU A 96 -6.91 -9.83 30.38
C GLU A 96 -7.31 -11.31 30.22
N ARG A 97 -6.33 -12.18 29.97
CA ARG A 97 -6.48 -13.62 29.74
C ARG A 97 -6.27 -14.41 31.03
#